data_AF-A0A9X3B3S9-F1
#
_entry.id   AF-A0A9X3B3S9-F1
#
_cell.length_a   1.000
_cell.length_b   1.000
_cell.length_c   1.000
_cell.angle_alpha   90.00
_cell.angle_beta   90.00
_cell.angle_gamma   90.00
#
_symmetry.space_group_name_H-M   'P 1'
#
loop_
_entity.id
_entity.type
_entity.pdbx_description
1 polymer ?
#
loop_
_entity_poly.entity_id
_entity_poly.type
_entity_poly.pdbx_seq_one_letter_code
_entity_poly.pdbx_strand_id
1 'polypeptide(L)'
;MNKTRVLCATAMLFPLLVNAGMTQDASHSVSDKVIENQRTSLASNTLGKGYGPQSPRDIDSIQGNNKRIFSEAPDYMEMNLCNIHFHKNAEHKGGEFTKYAGNGDGHGYQTGYQYTGKLSKKELSPLKHEVGASQHGSLHPGDTIEVHYVHSTAKVSPGPTLGACLSKANSNPQLRVETQVFVLVNDAKAMSFMELTKLGIKNGFNQALNIPNNTGEPVEYEGSTTGPGYNEIASPLQVSWSVRPKVMKVDINSVGQWLEGNVFDEDHAHGVRNLVINPDLLSAESD
;
A
#
# COMPACT_ATOMS: atom_id res chain seq x y z
N MET A 1 -67.18 41.99 -26.92
CA MET A 1 -66.33 41.76 -25.74
C MET A 1 -66.07 40.27 -25.59
N ASN A 2 -64.81 39.89 -25.76
CA ASN A 2 -64.30 38.53 -25.63
C ASN A 2 -64.35 38.02 -24.19
N LYS A 3 -64.23 36.68 -24.09
CA LYS A 3 -63.56 35.85 -23.06
C LYS A 3 -64.54 34.92 -22.32
N THR A 4 -64.27 33.65 -22.02
CA THR A 4 -63.26 32.63 -22.36
C THR A 4 -63.83 31.36 -21.71
N ARG A 5 -63.98 30.23 -22.40
CA ARG A 5 -64.30 28.95 -21.74
C ARG A 5 -63.00 28.17 -21.50
N VAL A 6 -62.71 27.90 -20.24
CA VAL A 6 -61.52 27.18 -19.77
C VAL A 6 -61.74 25.67 -19.96
N LEU A 7 -60.82 25.02 -20.66
CA LEU A 7 -60.75 23.56 -20.79
C LEU A 7 -59.79 23.05 -19.69
N CYS A 8 -60.28 22.20 -18.79
CA CYS A 8 -59.41 21.48 -17.83
C CYS A 8 -58.81 20.25 -18.53
N ALA A 9 -57.49 20.22 -18.68
CA ALA A 9 -56.76 19.04 -19.10
C ALA A 9 -56.27 18.28 -17.85
N THR A 10 -56.75 17.05 -17.67
CA THR A 10 -56.28 16.11 -16.65
C THR A 10 -54.96 15.48 -17.10
N ALA A 11 -53.85 15.84 -16.46
CA ALA A 11 -52.55 15.22 -16.67
C ALA A 11 -52.46 13.91 -15.86
N MET A 12 -52.39 12.76 -16.54
CA MET A 12 -52.03 11.49 -15.91
C MET A 12 -50.53 11.45 -15.66
N LEU A 13 -50.12 11.43 -14.39
CA LEU A 13 -48.74 11.16 -13.98
C LEU A 13 -48.47 9.64 -14.01
N PHE A 14 -47.59 9.22 -14.92
CA PHE A 14 -46.97 7.90 -14.85
C PHE A 14 -45.86 7.90 -13.79
N PRO A 15 -45.76 6.89 -12.91
CA PRO A 15 -44.67 6.77 -11.97
C PRO A 15 -43.39 6.37 -12.73
N LEU A 16 -42.39 7.24 -12.70
CA LEU A 16 -41.02 6.91 -13.11
C LEU A 16 -40.44 5.92 -12.09
N LEU A 17 -40.22 4.68 -12.53
CA LEU A 17 -39.39 3.72 -11.81
C LEU A 17 -37.96 4.25 -11.80
N VAL A 18 -37.52 4.78 -10.65
CA VAL A 18 -36.11 5.14 -10.42
C VAL A 18 -35.33 3.85 -10.25
N ASN A 19 -34.53 3.49 -11.25
CA ASN A 19 -33.52 2.46 -11.12
C ASN A 19 -32.47 2.97 -10.13
N ALA A 20 -32.35 2.34 -8.96
CA ALA A 20 -31.25 2.59 -8.04
C ALA A 20 -29.96 2.05 -8.67
N GLY A 21 -29.26 2.91 -9.41
CA GLY A 21 -27.91 2.65 -9.87
C GLY A 21 -26.97 2.55 -8.67
N MET A 22 -26.05 1.60 -8.73
CA MET A 22 -24.97 1.39 -7.77
C MET A 22 -24.31 2.73 -7.42
N THR A 23 -24.27 3.06 -6.14
CA THR A 23 -23.42 4.15 -5.63
C THR A 23 -21.98 3.72 -5.82
N GLN A 24 -21.39 4.14 -6.95
CA GLN A 24 -19.95 4.34 -6.99
C GLN A 24 -19.67 5.46 -6.00
N ASP A 25 -18.96 5.17 -4.91
CA ASP A 25 -18.25 6.19 -4.15
C ASP A 25 -17.21 6.81 -5.08
N ALA A 26 -17.66 7.77 -5.88
CA ALA A 26 -16.83 8.60 -6.72
C ALA A 26 -16.15 9.63 -5.83
N SER A 27 -15.17 9.20 -5.05
CA SER A 27 -14.14 10.13 -4.61
C SER A 27 -13.51 10.71 -5.87
N HIS A 28 -13.58 12.04 -5.98
CA HIS A 28 -13.07 12.76 -7.13
C HIS A 28 -11.57 12.57 -7.24
N SER A 29 -11.12 11.80 -8.23
CA SER A 29 -9.69 11.67 -8.53
C SER A 29 -9.11 13.04 -8.84
N VAL A 30 -7.97 13.39 -8.22
CA VAL A 30 -7.25 14.63 -8.52
C VAL A 30 -6.64 14.59 -9.92
N SER A 31 -6.36 15.76 -10.48
CA SER A 31 -5.73 15.88 -11.80
C SER A 31 -4.24 15.52 -11.75
N ASP A 32 -3.67 15.14 -12.90
CA ASP A 32 -2.23 14.88 -13.03
C ASP A 32 -1.38 16.06 -12.58
N LYS A 33 -1.91 17.29 -12.72
CA LYS A 33 -1.22 18.52 -12.29
C LYS A 33 -1.00 18.56 -10.78
N VAL A 34 -1.91 18.00 -9.98
CA VAL A 34 -1.73 17.91 -8.52
C VAL A 34 -0.54 17.01 -8.20
N ILE A 35 -0.47 15.83 -8.81
CA ILE A 35 0.61 14.86 -8.60
C ILE A 35 1.95 15.41 -9.11
N GLU A 36 1.96 16.10 -10.25
CA GLU A 36 3.14 16.78 -10.78
C GLU A 36 3.67 17.86 -9.82
N ASN A 37 2.76 18.67 -9.25
CA ASN A 37 3.12 19.70 -8.28
C ASN A 37 3.67 19.09 -6.98
N GLN A 38 3.11 17.96 -6.52
CA GLN A 38 3.61 17.24 -5.35
C GLN A 38 5.04 16.74 -5.58
N ARG A 39 5.29 16.08 -6.72
CA ARG A 39 6.63 15.61 -7.12
C ARG A 39 7.64 16.76 -7.26
N THR A 40 7.20 17.89 -7.81
CA THR A 40 8.03 19.10 -7.91
C THR A 40 8.40 19.62 -6.52
N SER A 41 7.42 19.68 -5.61
CA SER A 41 7.63 20.11 -4.22
C SER A 41 8.58 19.17 -3.47
N LEU A 42 8.40 17.85 -3.64
CA LEU A 42 9.33 16.85 -3.10
C LEU A 42 10.76 17.10 -3.58
N ALA A 43 10.98 17.30 -4.88
CA ALA A 43 12.32 17.57 -5.42
C ALA A 43 12.92 18.85 -4.83
N SER A 44 12.18 19.96 -4.84
CA SER A 44 12.64 21.25 -4.29
C SER A 44 12.90 21.19 -2.78
N ASN A 45 12.04 20.49 -2.03
CA ASN A 45 12.17 20.35 -0.59
C ASN A 45 13.26 19.37 -0.16
N THR A 46 13.81 18.59 -1.09
CA THR A 46 14.88 17.61 -0.83
C THR A 46 16.26 18.12 -1.25
N LEU A 47 16.32 18.94 -2.31
CA LEU A 47 17.57 19.38 -2.94
C LEU A 47 18.55 20.01 -1.93
N GLY A 48 19.77 19.47 -1.91
CA GLY A 48 20.88 20.01 -1.10
C GLY A 48 20.79 19.72 0.41
N LYS A 49 19.75 19.02 0.90
CA LYS A 49 19.54 18.80 2.34
C LYS A 49 20.14 17.50 2.89
N GLY A 50 20.71 16.66 2.02
CA GLY A 50 21.44 15.45 2.43
C GLY A 50 20.57 14.21 2.67
N TYR A 51 19.30 14.20 2.22
CA TYR A 51 18.46 13.01 2.26
C TYR A 51 19.03 11.86 1.42
N GLY A 52 18.83 10.63 1.89
CA GLY A 52 19.10 9.41 1.14
C GLY A 52 18.11 9.20 -0.02
N PRO A 53 18.29 8.11 -0.79
CA PRO A 53 17.30 7.62 -1.73
C PRO A 53 15.90 7.54 -1.11
N GLN A 54 14.87 7.71 -1.94
CA GLN A 54 13.47 7.77 -1.54
C GLN A 54 12.68 6.62 -2.14
N SER A 55 11.71 6.11 -1.38
CA SER A 55 10.78 5.05 -1.79
C SER A 55 9.35 5.57 -1.86
N PRO A 56 8.43 4.87 -2.55
CA PRO A 56 8.60 3.65 -3.33
C PRO A 56 9.09 3.94 -4.77
N ARG A 57 9.62 2.91 -5.45
CA ARG A 57 10.14 2.98 -6.82
C ARG A 57 9.46 1.97 -7.76
N ASP A 58 9.74 2.14 -9.05
CA ASP A 58 9.57 1.05 -10.02
C ASP A 58 10.73 0.05 -9.84
N ILE A 59 10.42 -1.18 -9.45
CA ILE A 59 11.39 -2.25 -9.19
C ILE A 59 11.87 -2.95 -10.48
N ASP A 60 11.24 -2.65 -11.63
CA ASP A 60 11.75 -3.10 -12.94
C ASP A 60 12.80 -2.12 -13.50
N SER A 61 13.06 -1.01 -12.81
CA SER A 61 14.03 0.01 -13.20
C SER A 61 15.22 -0.03 -12.26
N ILE A 62 16.43 0.01 -12.81
CA ILE A 62 17.69 0.13 -12.03
C ILE A 62 18.18 1.58 -11.88
N GLN A 63 17.45 2.56 -12.45
CA GLN A 63 17.94 3.93 -12.56
C GLN A 63 17.93 4.67 -11.21
N GLY A 64 19.03 5.35 -10.92
CA GLY A 64 19.13 6.29 -9.81
C GLY A 64 20.45 7.06 -9.85
N ASN A 65 20.39 8.33 -9.45
CA ASN A 65 21.53 9.25 -9.39
C ASN A 65 21.86 9.66 -7.94
N ASN A 66 21.05 9.25 -6.97
CA ASN A 66 21.32 9.59 -5.58
C ASN A 66 22.55 8.81 -5.08
N LYS A 67 23.63 9.53 -4.79
CA LYS A 67 24.92 8.96 -4.36
C LYS A 67 25.05 8.87 -2.84
N ARG A 68 24.00 9.17 -2.07
CA ARG A 68 24.02 9.05 -0.61
C ARG A 68 23.87 7.58 -0.26
N ILE A 69 24.95 7.00 0.25
CA ILE A 69 25.01 5.60 0.67
C ILE A 69 24.87 5.55 2.20
N PHE A 70 24.16 4.55 2.69
CA PHE A 70 24.14 4.18 4.10
C PHE A 70 24.46 2.70 4.25
N SER A 71 24.73 2.25 5.47
CA SER A 71 25.00 0.84 5.68
C SER A 71 23.73 0.03 5.43
N GLU A 72 23.79 -0.86 4.45
CA GLU A 72 22.75 -1.86 4.22
C GLU A 72 22.45 -2.63 5.52
N ALA A 73 21.16 -2.82 5.80
CA ALA A 73 20.73 -3.58 6.96
C ALA A 73 21.04 -5.08 6.77
N PRO A 74 21.35 -5.82 7.86
CA PRO A 74 21.51 -7.26 7.84
C PRO A 74 20.32 -8.00 7.23
N ASP A 75 20.51 -9.31 6.98
CA ASP A 75 19.40 -10.19 6.64
C ASP A 75 18.31 -10.11 7.72
N TYR A 76 17.05 -10.11 7.30
CA TYR A 76 15.92 -9.93 8.21
C TYR A 76 15.86 -11.00 9.31
N MET A 77 16.43 -12.20 9.10
CA MET A 77 16.49 -13.27 10.11
C MET A 77 17.46 -12.96 11.27
N GLU A 78 18.31 -11.93 11.12
CA GLU A 78 19.22 -11.41 12.14
C GLU A 78 18.71 -10.11 12.79
N MET A 79 17.46 -9.74 12.52
CA MET A 79 16.83 -8.49 12.99
C MET A 79 15.50 -8.78 13.71
N ASN A 80 15.05 -7.85 14.56
CA ASN A 80 13.73 -7.98 15.18
C ASN A 80 12.65 -7.42 14.26
N LEU A 81 11.67 -8.25 13.88
CA LEU A 81 10.39 -7.78 13.38
C LEU A 81 9.76 -6.87 14.44
N CYS A 82 9.42 -5.66 14.03
CA CYS A 82 8.85 -4.63 14.88
C CYS A 82 7.45 -4.20 14.46
N ASN A 83 7.10 -4.33 13.18
CA ASN A 83 5.77 -3.98 12.69
C ASN A 83 5.40 -4.78 11.43
N ILE A 84 4.11 -5.09 11.29
CA ILE A 84 3.51 -5.53 10.03
C ILE A 84 2.32 -4.60 9.76
N HIS A 85 2.31 -3.98 8.59
CA HIS A 85 1.18 -3.21 8.09
C HIS A 85 1.03 -3.47 6.59
N PHE A 86 -0.07 -3.00 6.02
CA PHE A 86 -0.27 -3.10 4.58
C PHE A 86 -1.06 -1.92 4.01
N HIS A 87 -0.90 -1.73 2.71
CA HIS A 87 -1.54 -0.67 1.96
C HIS A 87 -2.57 -1.23 1.00
N LYS A 88 -3.59 -0.43 0.67
CA LYS A 88 -4.50 -0.75 -0.44
C LYS A 88 -3.85 -0.34 -1.75
N ASN A 89 -3.73 -1.31 -2.65
CA ASN A 89 -2.84 -1.31 -3.82
C ASN A 89 -1.35 -1.29 -3.42
N ALA A 90 -0.49 -1.61 -4.38
CA ALA A 90 0.95 -1.57 -4.21
C ALA A 90 1.48 -0.12 -4.22
N GLU A 91 2.37 0.17 -3.28
CA GLU A 91 3.18 1.39 -3.24
C GLU A 91 4.24 1.33 -4.34
N HIS A 92 4.88 0.17 -4.47
CA HIS A 92 5.83 -0.10 -5.54
C HIS A 92 5.11 -0.38 -6.85
N LYS A 93 5.85 -0.21 -7.95
CA LYS A 93 5.47 -0.65 -9.28
C LYS A 93 6.46 -1.70 -9.76
N GLY A 94 5.99 -2.73 -10.44
CA GLY A 94 6.86 -3.66 -11.17
C GLY A 94 6.32 -5.07 -11.19
N GLY A 95 7.01 -5.98 -11.87
CA GLY A 95 6.59 -7.37 -11.98
C GLY A 95 5.11 -7.54 -12.37
N GLU A 96 4.33 -8.14 -11.48
CA GLU A 96 2.90 -8.42 -11.72
C GLU A 96 1.94 -7.30 -11.30
N PHE A 97 2.43 -6.19 -10.72
CA PHE A 97 1.64 -5.06 -10.21
C PHE A 97 2.03 -3.74 -10.90
N THR A 98 1.62 -3.58 -12.16
CA THR A 98 2.04 -2.44 -13.01
C THR A 98 0.89 -1.52 -13.44
N LYS A 99 -0.36 -1.92 -13.21
CA LYS A 99 -1.53 -1.12 -13.60
C LYS A 99 -1.78 -0.03 -12.56
N TYR A 100 -1.59 1.23 -12.95
CA TYR A 100 -1.89 2.37 -12.10
C TYR A 100 -3.40 2.49 -11.84
N ALA A 101 -3.80 2.61 -10.57
CA ALA A 101 -5.20 2.74 -10.16
C ALA A 101 -5.80 4.13 -10.45
N GLY A 102 -4.96 5.12 -10.79
CA GLY A 102 -5.34 6.52 -10.94
C GLY A 102 -4.78 7.38 -9.80
N ASN A 103 -5.01 8.69 -9.84
CA ASN A 103 -4.42 9.62 -8.87
C ASN A 103 -5.11 9.62 -7.50
N GLY A 104 -6.29 9.02 -7.40
CA GLY A 104 -7.05 8.96 -6.16
C GLY A 104 -7.31 10.36 -5.59
N ASP A 105 -7.40 10.47 -4.28
CA ASP A 105 -7.69 11.73 -3.59
C ASP A 105 -6.49 12.71 -3.51
N GLY A 106 -5.31 12.34 -4.05
CA GLY A 106 -4.07 13.11 -3.93
C GLY A 106 -3.41 13.04 -2.55
N HIS A 107 -4.02 12.30 -1.61
CA HIS A 107 -3.55 12.07 -0.23
C HIS A 107 -3.29 10.59 0.06
N GLY A 108 -3.27 9.77 -0.98
CA GLY A 108 -2.77 8.40 -0.96
C GLY A 108 -3.84 7.33 -0.97
N TYR A 109 -5.13 7.68 -0.94
CA TYR A 109 -6.20 6.70 -1.06
C TYR A 109 -6.68 6.60 -2.51
N GLN A 110 -7.08 5.39 -2.91
CA GLN A 110 -7.57 5.08 -4.26
C GLN A 110 -6.55 5.36 -5.38
N THR A 111 -5.28 5.21 -5.06
CA THR A 111 -4.14 5.30 -5.98
C THR A 111 -3.23 4.07 -5.82
N GLY A 112 -2.01 4.10 -6.34
CA GLY A 112 -1.07 2.96 -6.31
C GLY A 112 -1.21 2.01 -7.50
N TYR A 113 -0.63 0.83 -7.38
CA TYR A 113 -0.52 -0.15 -8.47
C TYR A 113 -1.26 -1.45 -8.17
N GLN A 114 -1.95 -1.96 -9.20
CA GLN A 114 -2.80 -3.13 -9.10
C GLN A 114 -2.12 -4.32 -9.78
N TYR A 115 -2.37 -5.49 -9.21
CA TYR A 115 -2.13 -6.77 -9.85
C TYR A 115 -2.77 -6.83 -11.24
N THR A 116 -2.03 -7.36 -12.21
CA THR A 116 -2.40 -7.37 -13.63
C THR A 116 -2.78 -8.75 -14.15
N GLY A 117 -2.64 -9.79 -13.33
CA GLY A 117 -3.04 -11.13 -13.72
C GLY A 117 -4.55 -11.37 -13.64
N LYS A 118 -4.94 -12.63 -13.86
CA LYS A 118 -6.36 -13.02 -14.01
C LYS A 118 -6.89 -13.68 -12.74
N LEU A 119 -8.13 -13.35 -12.41
CA LEU A 119 -8.92 -13.98 -11.37
C LEU A 119 -10.20 -14.60 -11.96
N SER A 120 -10.62 -15.72 -11.41
CA SER A 120 -11.87 -16.38 -11.77
C SER A 120 -13.07 -15.62 -11.21
N LYS A 121 -14.26 -15.86 -11.80
CA LYS A 121 -15.52 -15.30 -11.27
C LYS A 121 -15.82 -15.73 -9.83
N LYS A 122 -15.35 -16.92 -9.42
CA LYS A 122 -15.53 -17.42 -8.06
C LYS A 122 -14.65 -16.65 -7.08
N GLU A 123 -13.38 -16.46 -7.42
CA GLU A 123 -12.43 -15.68 -6.61
C GLU A 123 -12.88 -14.22 -6.44
N LEU A 124 -13.55 -13.66 -7.44
CA LEU A 124 -14.09 -12.29 -7.42
C LEU A 124 -15.50 -12.19 -6.80
N SER A 125 -16.08 -13.29 -6.31
CA SER A 125 -17.44 -13.26 -5.80
C SER A 125 -17.54 -12.37 -4.55
N PRO A 126 -18.55 -11.47 -4.47
CA PRO A 126 -18.62 -10.48 -3.40
C PRO A 126 -18.83 -11.13 -2.03
N LEU A 127 -18.29 -10.48 -0.99
CA LEU A 127 -18.54 -10.86 0.39
C LEU A 127 -19.91 -10.36 0.86
N LYS A 128 -20.42 -10.95 1.94
CA LYS A 128 -21.66 -10.53 2.61
C LYS A 128 -21.42 -9.52 3.74
N HIS A 129 -20.17 -9.21 4.03
CA HIS A 129 -19.71 -8.31 5.07
C HIS A 129 -18.57 -7.44 4.52
N GLU A 130 -18.33 -6.31 5.16
CA GLU A 130 -17.20 -5.44 4.82
C GLU A 130 -15.93 -5.93 5.51
N VAL A 131 -14.78 -5.68 4.88
CA VAL A 131 -13.46 -6.01 5.42
C VAL A 131 -12.63 -4.73 5.46
N GLY A 132 -12.11 -4.38 6.64
CA GLY A 132 -11.25 -3.20 6.83
C GLY A 132 -11.92 -1.88 6.46
N ALA A 133 -13.19 -1.71 6.84
CA ALA A 133 -13.95 -0.51 6.52
C ALA A 133 -13.37 0.73 7.23
N SER A 134 -13.20 1.81 6.47
CA SER A 134 -12.74 3.10 6.97
C SER A 134 -13.45 4.24 6.24
N GLN A 135 -13.16 5.48 6.61
CA GLN A 135 -13.62 6.66 5.86
C GLN A 135 -13.08 6.71 4.40
N HIS A 136 -12.08 5.90 4.07
CA HIS A 136 -11.46 5.81 2.75
C HIS A 136 -11.89 4.55 1.96
N GLY A 137 -12.86 3.80 2.49
CA GLY A 137 -13.44 2.61 1.87
C GLY A 137 -13.02 1.30 2.52
N SER A 138 -13.45 0.19 1.90
CA SER A 138 -13.28 -1.19 2.36
C SER A 138 -12.48 -2.02 1.36
N LEU A 139 -12.01 -3.20 1.77
CA LEU A 139 -11.36 -4.19 0.91
C LEU A 139 -12.38 -5.11 0.24
N HIS A 140 -12.10 -5.49 -1.00
CA HIS A 140 -12.94 -6.37 -1.81
C HIS A 140 -12.12 -7.47 -2.49
N PRO A 141 -12.74 -8.62 -2.82
CA PRO A 141 -12.11 -9.61 -3.67
C PRO A 141 -11.68 -8.98 -5.01
N GLY A 142 -10.41 -9.16 -5.38
CA GLY A 142 -9.75 -8.53 -6.52
C GLY A 142 -8.85 -7.35 -6.16
N ASP A 143 -9.00 -6.78 -4.96
CA ASP A 143 -8.10 -5.72 -4.50
C ASP A 143 -6.67 -6.26 -4.35
N THR A 144 -5.71 -5.41 -4.71
CA THR A 144 -4.29 -5.65 -4.45
C THR A 144 -3.93 -5.04 -3.10
N ILE A 145 -3.07 -5.69 -2.34
CA ILE A 145 -2.46 -5.10 -1.14
C ILE A 145 -0.95 -5.31 -1.19
N GLU A 146 -0.20 -4.36 -0.66
CA GLU A 146 1.24 -4.50 -0.43
C GLU A 146 1.51 -4.49 1.06
N VAL A 147 2.24 -5.51 1.52
CA VAL A 147 2.45 -5.82 2.92
C VAL A 147 3.91 -5.61 3.26
N HIS A 148 4.17 -4.86 4.31
CA HIS A 148 5.50 -4.55 4.81
C HIS A 148 5.76 -5.30 6.11
N TYR A 149 6.77 -6.17 6.10
CA TYR A 149 7.32 -6.78 7.31
C TYR A 149 8.54 -5.96 7.71
N VAL A 150 8.35 -5.04 8.65
CA VAL A 150 9.38 -4.07 9.06
C VAL A 150 10.24 -4.68 10.16
N HIS A 151 11.55 -4.65 9.94
CA HIS A 151 12.56 -5.17 10.83
C HIS A 151 13.50 -4.06 11.30
N SER A 152 14.01 -4.21 12.52
CA SER A 152 14.93 -3.27 13.16
C SER A 152 16.09 -4.02 13.82
N THR A 153 17.28 -3.44 13.72
CA THR A 153 18.45 -3.88 14.50
C THR A 153 18.34 -3.49 15.98
N ALA A 154 17.38 -2.64 16.35
CA ALA A 154 17.12 -2.34 17.76
C ALA A 154 16.56 -3.57 18.49
N LYS A 155 16.78 -3.59 19.82
CA LYS A 155 16.14 -4.56 20.70
C LYS A 155 14.71 -4.12 21.01
N VAL A 156 13.79 -4.47 20.12
CA VAL A 156 12.38 -4.09 20.15
C VAL A 156 11.47 -5.33 20.03
N SER A 157 10.17 -5.12 20.18
CA SER A 157 9.14 -6.15 20.00
C SER A 157 8.06 -5.64 19.06
N PRO A 158 7.31 -6.54 18.39
CA PRO A 158 6.18 -6.17 17.54
C PRO A 158 5.21 -5.19 18.23
N GLY A 159 4.82 -4.14 17.52
CA GLY A 159 3.90 -3.15 18.05
C GLY A 159 3.39 -2.14 17.01
N PRO A 160 2.50 -1.24 17.42
CA PRO A 160 1.87 -0.29 16.53
C PRO A 160 2.85 0.78 16.04
N THR A 161 2.66 1.19 14.79
CA THR A 161 3.40 2.26 14.11
C THR A 161 4.90 2.01 13.93
N LEU A 162 5.54 2.88 13.14
CA LEU A 162 6.99 2.93 13.02
C LEU A 162 7.71 3.16 14.36
N GLY A 163 7.04 3.73 15.36
CA GLY A 163 7.58 3.92 16.70
C GLY A 163 8.01 2.62 17.38
N ALA A 164 7.36 1.50 17.08
CA ALA A 164 7.74 0.18 17.59
C ALA A 164 9.10 -0.32 17.07
N CYS A 165 9.57 0.23 15.95
CA CYS A 165 10.87 -0.11 15.36
C CYS A 165 12.04 0.69 15.95
N LEU A 166 11.75 1.68 16.79
CA LEU A 166 12.72 2.57 17.40
C LEU A 166 12.82 2.31 18.92
N SER A 167 13.93 2.70 19.53
CA SER A 167 14.07 2.62 20.99
C SER A 167 14.72 3.89 21.53
N LYS A 168 14.41 4.27 22.77
CA LYS A 168 15.06 5.44 23.41
C LYS A 168 16.59 5.29 23.52
N ALA A 169 17.08 4.06 23.59
CA ALA A 169 18.51 3.75 23.68
C ALA A 169 19.21 3.67 22.31
N ASN A 170 18.45 3.51 21.23
CA ASN A 170 18.94 3.48 19.86
C ASN A 170 17.95 4.23 18.96
N SER A 171 18.24 5.51 18.73
CA SER A 171 17.44 6.40 17.90
C SER A 171 17.75 6.29 16.40
N ASN A 172 18.75 5.49 16.00
CA ASN A 172 19.13 5.30 14.60
C ASN A 172 19.45 3.82 14.30
N PRO A 173 18.48 2.91 14.50
CA PRO A 173 18.67 1.53 14.06
C PRO A 173 18.70 1.47 12.53
N GLN A 174 19.38 0.46 11.99
CA GLN A 174 19.14 0.06 10.61
C GLN A 174 17.75 -0.57 10.51
N LEU A 175 17.01 -0.17 9.47
CA LEU A 175 15.67 -0.63 9.15
C LEU A 175 15.71 -1.45 7.86
N ARG A 176 15.01 -2.57 7.86
CA ARG A 176 14.81 -3.41 6.69
C ARG A 176 13.33 -3.70 6.50
N VAL A 177 12.85 -3.67 5.26
CA VAL A 177 11.47 -4.05 4.93
C VAL A 177 11.50 -5.19 3.94
N GLU A 178 10.95 -6.34 4.35
CA GLU A 178 10.58 -7.41 3.44
C GLU A 178 9.17 -7.13 2.92
N THR A 179 9.01 -7.06 1.61
CA THR A 179 7.76 -6.65 0.97
C THR A 179 7.15 -7.77 0.15
N GLN A 180 5.85 -7.94 0.31
CA GLN A 180 5.04 -8.88 -0.46
C GLN A 180 3.83 -8.17 -1.03
N VAL A 181 3.52 -8.44 -2.30
CA VAL A 181 2.27 -7.98 -2.91
C VAL A 181 1.30 -9.17 -2.99
N PHE A 182 0.09 -8.97 -2.51
CA PHE A 182 -0.98 -9.95 -2.54
C PHE A 182 -2.18 -9.45 -3.33
N VAL A 183 -2.94 -10.40 -3.89
CA VAL A 183 -4.28 -10.13 -4.42
C VAL A 183 -5.30 -10.89 -3.60
N LEU A 184 -6.32 -10.16 -3.15
CA LEU A 184 -7.35 -10.69 -2.29
C LEU A 184 -8.36 -11.51 -3.10
N VAL A 185 -8.67 -12.71 -2.66
CA VAL A 185 -9.64 -13.59 -3.32
C VAL A 185 -10.63 -14.14 -2.31
N ASN A 186 -11.88 -14.32 -2.74
CA ASN A 186 -12.89 -15.05 -1.97
C ASN A 186 -12.74 -16.56 -2.20
N ASP A 187 -11.68 -17.14 -1.64
CA ASP A 187 -11.41 -18.58 -1.69
C ASP A 187 -10.69 -19.04 -0.42
N ALA A 188 -11.37 -19.81 0.43
CA ALA A 188 -10.80 -20.37 1.66
C ALA A 188 -9.64 -21.37 1.44
N LYS A 189 -9.34 -21.75 0.19
CA LYS A 189 -8.15 -22.53 -0.16
C LYS A 189 -6.93 -21.68 -0.49
N ALA A 190 -7.09 -20.36 -0.65
CA ALA A 190 -5.97 -19.44 -0.81
C ALA A 190 -5.17 -19.32 0.50
N MET A 191 -4.02 -18.65 0.45
CA MET A 191 -3.18 -18.49 1.63
C MET A 191 -3.89 -17.66 2.70
N SER A 192 -3.74 -18.05 3.96
CA SER A 192 -4.30 -17.32 5.10
C SER A 192 -3.36 -16.21 5.53
N PHE A 193 -3.87 -14.97 5.60
CA PHE A 193 -3.13 -13.82 6.09
C PHE A 193 -2.72 -13.99 7.56
N MET A 194 -3.52 -14.70 8.36
CA MET A 194 -3.17 -15.07 9.75
C MET A 194 -1.94 -15.97 9.81
N GLU A 195 -1.78 -16.89 8.84
CA GLU A 195 -0.58 -17.73 8.77
C GLU A 195 0.62 -16.93 8.28
N LEU A 196 0.45 -16.09 7.26
CA LEU A 196 1.51 -15.24 6.70
C LEU A 196 2.07 -14.24 7.73
N THR A 197 1.22 -13.76 8.64
CA THR A 197 1.58 -12.80 9.70
C THR A 197 1.84 -13.47 11.06
N LYS A 198 1.91 -14.80 11.10
CA LYS A 198 2.11 -15.55 12.34
C LYS A 198 3.44 -15.16 13.00
N LEU A 199 3.35 -14.64 14.21
CA LEU A 199 4.51 -14.19 14.97
C LEU A 199 5.17 -15.33 15.74
N GLY A 200 6.48 -15.21 15.93
CA GLY A 200 7.24 -16.06 16.83
C GLY A 200 8.68 -15.59 17.00
N ILE A 201 9.46 -16.37 17.72
CA ILE A 201 10.89 -16.12 17.91
C ILE A 201 11.68 -17.16 17.12
N LYS A 202 12.64 -16.70 16.31
CA LYS A 202 13.58 -17.55 15.58
C LYS A 202 14.98 -17.00 15.79
N ASN A 203 15.93 -17.86 16.16
CA ASN A 203 17.32 -17.48 16.45
C ASN A 203 17.47 -16.31 17.46
N GLY A 204 16.52 -16.16 18.38
CA GLY A 204 16.54 -15.09 19.39
C GLY A 204 15.92 -13.75 18.94
N PHE A 205 15.39 -13.67 17.71
CA PHE A 205 14.75 -12.47 17.18
C PHE A 205 13.25 -12.66 16.98
N ASN A 206 12.48 -11.57 17.18
CA ASN A 206 11.07 -11.52 16.80
C ASN A 206 10.92 -11.63 15.28
N GLN A 207 10.00 -12.46 14.79
CA GLN A 207 9.87 -12.79 13.37
C GLN A 207 8.42 -13.03 12.97
N ALA A 208 8.11 -12.77 11.70
CA ALA A 208 6.97 -13.38 11.03
C ALA A 208 7.45 -14.74 10.48
N LEU A 209 6.86 -15.83 10.95
CA LEU A 209 7.42 -17.17 10.75
C LEU A 209 7.25 -17.68 9.32
N ASN A 210 6.30 -17.11 8.57
CA ASN A 210 5.84 -17.63 7.30
C ASN A 210 5.85 -16.56 6.18
N ILE A 211 6.81 -15.63 6.19
CA ILE A 211 7.00 -14.71 5.06
C ILE A 211 7.25 -15.54 3.79
N PRO A 212 6.46 -15.37 2.71
CA PRO A 212 6.65 -16.11 1.47
C PRO A 212 8.02 -15.88 0.84
N ASN A 213 8.62 -16.96 0.33
CA ASN A 213 9.89 -16.92 -0.41
C ASN A 213 9.75 -17.38 -1.87
N ASN A 214 8.52 -17.63 -2.33
CA ASN A 214 8.22 -18.20 -3.65
C ASN A 214 7.53 -17.21 -4.61
N THR A 215 7.52 -15.92 -4.27
CA THR A 215 6.93 -14.81 -5.04
C THR A 215 7.96 -14.12 -5.95
N GLY A 216 8.94 -14.87 -6.46
CA GLY A 216 10.03 -14.37 -7.29
C GLY A 216 11.24 -13.90 -6.48
N GLU A 217 12.40 -13.77 -7.13
CA GLU A 217 13.60 -13.21 -6.50
C GLU A 217 13.34 -11.75 -6.10
N PRO A 218 13.72 -11.33 -4.89
CA PRO A 218 13.50 -9.97 -4.44
C PRO A 218 14.42 -8.99 -5.19
N VAL A 219 13.89 -7.81 -5.46
CA VAL A 219 14.68 -6.63 -5.86
C VAL A 219 15.05 -5.89 -4.58
N GLU A 220 16.34 -5.82 -4.29
CA GLU A 220 16.88 -5.16 -3.10
C GLU A 220 17.44 -3.79 -3.44
N TYR A 221 17.09 -2.77 -2.66
CA TYR A 221 17.57 -1.42 -2.89
C TYR A 221 17.56 -0.55 -1.63
N GLU A 222 18.46 0.44 -1.60
CA GLU A 222 18.45 1.49 -0.58
C GLU A 222 17.35 2.51 -0.86
N GLY A 223 16.52 2.77 0.15
CA GLY A 223 15.38 3.67 0.05
C GLY A 223 15.08 4.40 1.34
N SER A 224 13.81 4.80 1.49
CA SER A 224 13.31 5.48 2.68
C SER A 224 11.98 4.91 3.17
N THR A 225 11.50 5.37 4.33
CA THR A 225 10.12 5.04 4.71
C THR A 225 9.12 5.68 3.76
N THR A 226 8.05 4.97 3.48
CA THR A 226 6.94 5.42 2.64
C THR A 226 5.82 6.02 3.49
N GLY A 227 4.71 6.37 2.85
CA GLY A 227 3.55 7.00 3.49
C GLY A 227 3.15 8.32 2.82
N PRO A 228 1.84 8.60 2.66
CA PRO A 228 1.36 9.75 1.88
C PRO A 228 1.84 11.12 2.39
N GLY A 229 2.20 11.22 3.67
CA GLY A 229 2.81 12.43 4.26
C GLY A 229 4.14 12.84 3.60
N TYR A 230 4.79 11.95 2.84
CA TYR A 230 6.03 12.21 2.11
C TYR A 230 5.83 12.52 0.62
N ASN A 231 4.60 12.84 0.19
CA ASN A 231 4.33 13.23 -1.20
C ASN A 231 5.06 14.52 -1.62
N GLU A 232 5.35 15.42 -0.69
CA GLU A 232 5.94 16.74 -0.94
C GLU A 232 7.24 17.00 -0.16
N ILE A 233 7.62 16.08 0.73
CA ILE A 233 8.82 16.16 1.57
C ILE A 233 9.52 14.81 1.59
N ALA A 234 10.86 14.80 1.66
CA ALA A 234 11.61 13.54 1.78
C ALA A 234 11.42 12.92 3.16
N SER A 235 11.36 11.58 3.20
CA SER A 235 11.49 10.86 4.45
C SER A 235 12.94 10.92 4.93
N PRO A 236 13.17 11.19 6.23
CA PRO A 236 14.51 11.24 6.80
C PRO A 236 15.11 9.86 7.07
N LEU A 237 14.29 8.81 7.13
CA LEU A 237 14.74 7.48 7.56
C LEU A 237 15.24 6.68 6.36
N GLN A 238 16.37 6.02 6.56
CA GLN A 238 17.04 5.17 5.60
C GLN A 238 16.58 3.72 5.81
N VAL A 239 16.16 3.07 4.73
CA VAL A 239 15.55 1.74 4.77
C VAL A 239 16.16 0.86 3.67
N SER A 240 16.62 -0.33 4.03
CA SER A 240 16.93 -1.39 3.05
C SER A 240 15.63 -2.09 2.67
N TRP A 241 15.25 -2.03 1.41
CA TRP A 241 14.06 -2.67 0.88
C TRP A 241 14.39 -4.00 0.20
N SER A 242 13.49 -4.97 0.33
CA SER A 242 13.47 -6.23 -0.41
C SER A 242 12.06 -6.43 -0.94
N VAL A 243 11.85 -6.24 -2.25
CA VAL A 243 10.53 -6.26 -2.87
C VAL A 243 10.41 -7.41 -3.86
N ARG A 244 9.49 -8.34 -3.60
CA ARG A 244 9.27 -9.48 -4.50
C ARG A 244 8.29 -9.14 -5.63
N PRO A 245 8.60 -9.50 -6.89
CA PRO A 245 7.89 -9.01 -8.07
C PRO A 245 6.60 -9.79 -8.41
N LYS A 246 6.35 -10.96 -7.82
CA LYS A 246 5.15 -11.77 -8.11
C LYS A 246 4.12 -11.67 -7.00
N VAL A 247 2.86 -11.83 -7.38
CA VAL A 247 1.72 -11.68 -6.49
C VAL A 247 1.22 -13.05 -6.02
N MET A 248 0.97 -13.17 -4.71
CA MET A 248 0.31 -14.34 -4.12
C MET A 248 -1.17 -14.07 -3.86
N LYS A 249 -2.01 -15.09 -4.01
CA LYS A 249 -3.44 -15.02 -3.68
C LYS A 249 -3.64 -15.27 -2.19
N VAL A 250 -4.40 -14.39 -1.54
CA VAL A 250 -4.72 -14.46 -0.11
C VAL A 250 -6.23 -14.46 0.09
N ASP A 251 -6.73 -15.31 0.99
CA ASP A 251 -8.15 -15.33 1.34
C ASP A 251 -8.52 -14.04 2.07
N ILE A 252 -9.40 -13.25 1.47
CA ILE A 252 -9.83 -11.97 2.03
C ILE A 252 -10.49 -12.11 3.41
N ASN A 253 -11.15 -13.23 3.70
CA ASN A 253 -11.78 -13.43 5.00
C ASN A 253 -10.73 -13.52 6.11
N SER A 254 -9.55 -14.10 5.82
CA SER A 254 -8.44 -14.17 6.76
C SER A 254 -7.77 -12.80 7.01
N VAL A 255 -7.85 -11.88 6.04
CA VAL A 255 -7.44 -10.48 6.25
C VAL A 255 -8.43 -9.78 7.17
N GLY A 256 -9.74 -9.97 6.95
CA GLY A 256 -10.77 -9.44 7.84
C GLY A 256 -10.59 -9.90 9.28
N GLN A 257 -10.36 -11.19 9.49
CA GLN A 257 -10.09 -11.74 10.82
C GLN A 257 -8.84 -11.11 11.48
N TRP A 258 -7.79 -10.84 10.71
CA TRP A 258 -6.58 -10.21 11.25
C TRP A 258 -6.80 -8.76 11.68
N LEU A 259 -7.64 -8.02 10.93
CA LEU A 259 -8.01 -6.64 11.22
C LEU A 259 -8.95 -6.49 12.43
N GLU A 260 -9.64 -7.56 12.84
CA GLU A 260 -10.45 -7.56 14.07
C GLU A 260 -9.58 -7.51 15.35
N GLY A 261 -8.30 -7.89 15.25
CA GLY A 261 -7.38 -7.81 16.37
C GLY A 261 -6.00 -8.37 16.04
N ASN A 262 -4.99 -7.50 16.11
CA ASN A 262 -3.58 -7.83 15.95
C ASN A 262 -2.72 -6.94 16.88
N VAL A 263 -1.45 -7.29 17.05
CA VAL A 263 -0.54 -6.58 17.96
C VAL A 263 -0.06 -5.23 17.43
N PHE A 264 -0.42 -4.89 16.19
CA PHE A 264 0.02 -3.68 15.50
C PHE A 264 -1.06 -2.58 15.51
N ASP A 265 -2.22 -2.85 16.13
CA ASP A 265 -3.41 -1.98 16.13
C ASP A 265 -3.90 -1.60 14.73
N GLU A 266 -3.68 -2.48 13.75
CA GLU A 266 -4.11 -2.28 12.35
C GLU A 266 -5.56 -2.72 12.18
N ASP A 267 -6.44 -1.83 11.72
CA ASP A 267 -7.87 -2.09 11.52
C ASP A 267 -8.38 -1.80 10.10
N HIS A 268 -7.54 -1.20 9.25
CA HIS A 268 -7.80 -0.98 7.83
C HIS A 268 -6.50 -0.89 7.01
N ALA A 269 -6.64 -0.78 5.69
CA ALA A 269 -5.51 -0.61 4.78
C ALA A 269 -5.03 0.85 4.75
N HIS A 270 -3.71 1.05 4.77
CA HIS A 270 -3.12 2.38 4.63
C HIS A 270 -3.19 2.89 3.19
N GLY A 271 -3.16 4.22 3.05
CA GLY A 271 -2.92 4.88 1.76
C GLY A 271 -1.47 4.76 1.31
N VAL A 272 -1.21 4.96 0.02
CA VAL A 272 0.11 4.89 -0.61
C VAL A 272 0.62 6.27 -0.97
N ARG A 273 1.93 6.52 -0.96
CA ARG A 273 2.47 7.76 -1.55
C ARG A 273 2.65 7.64 -3.06
N ASN A 274 2.82 8.78 -3.72
CA ASN A 274 3.17 8.84 -5.14
C ASN A 274 4.50 8.12 -5.40
N LEU A 275 4.54 7.33 -6.48
CA LEU A 275 5.77 6.70 -6.98
C LEU A 275 6.84 7.77 -7.21
N VAL A 276 8.03 7.52 -6.66
CA VAL A 276 9.21 8.35 -6.87
C VAL A 276 9.77 8.03 -8.25
N ILE A 277 9.82 9.04 -9.12
CA ILE A 277 10.28 8.89 -10.52
C ILE A 277 11.48 9.79 -10.85
N ASN A 278 11.87 10.69 -9.94
CA ASN A 278 13.03 11.54 -10.14
C ASN A 278 14.30 10.72 -9.85
N PRO A 279 15.19 10.48 -10.83
CA PRO A 279 16.40 9.69 -10.62
C PRO A 279 17.31 10.27 -9.52
N ASP A 280 17.33 11.58 -9.31
CA ASP A 280 18.14 12.22 -8.25
C ASP A 280 17.64 11.88 -6.83
N LEU A 281 16.45 11.30 -6.73
CA LEU A 281 15.88 10.79 -5.48
C LEU A 281 15.93 9.26 -5.39
N LEU A 282 16.42 8.54 -6.39
CA LEU A 282 16.48 7.08 -6.41
C LEU A 282 17.92 6.58 -6.25
N SER A 283 18.07 5.42 -5.62
CA SER A 283 19.32 4.66 -5.62
C SER A 283 19.52 4.00 -6.97
N ALA A 284 20.77 3.93 -7.42
CA ALA A 284 21.13 2.95 -8.44
C ALA A 284 21.07 1.56 -7.79
N GLU A 285 20.55 0.57 -8.50
CA GLU A 285 20.72 -0.80 -8.04
C GLU A 285 22.18 -1.22 -8.24
N SER A 286 22.72 -1.91 -7.25
CA SER A 286 24.04 -2.55 -7.34
C SER A 286 23.90 -3.77 -8.26
N ASP A 287 24.72 -3.84 -9.32
CA ASP A 287 24.87 -5.06 -10.14
C ASP A 287 25.24 -6.29 -9.31
#